data_AF-S4VJH6-F1
#
_entry.id   AF-S4VJH6-F1
#
_cell.length_a   1.000
_cell.length_b   1.000
_cell.length_c   1.000
_cell.angle_alpha   90.00
_cell.angle_beta   90.00
_cell.angle_gamma   90.00
#
_symmetry.space_group_name_H-M   'P 1'
#
loop_
_entity.id
_entity.type
_entity.pdbx_description
1 polymer ?
#
loop_
_entity_poly.entity_id
_entity_poly.type
_entity_poly.pdbx_seq_one_letter_code
_entity_poly.pdbx_strand_id
1 'polypeptide(L)'
;HESTSEAASYYAWLEAVNGKINGDWSGLNKAWDVVEKYFIPSESIQKGLDRYNPSSPAGYANEYPLPDNYPATIESNVTVGRDPIHQELVSAYNTYSMYGMHWLV
;
A
#
# COMPACT_ATOMS: atom_id res chain seq x y z
N HIS A 1 13.00 11.16 -12.52
CA HIS A 1 12.52 10.00 -13.30
C HIS A 1 11.72 9.16 -12.33
N GLU A 2 10.44 9.48 -12.16
CA GLU A 2 9.53 8.76 -11.26
C GLU A 2 9.46 7.27 -11.64
N SER A 3 8.99 6.44 -10.70
CA SER A 3 8.68 5.03 -10.93
C SER A 3 7.37 4.63 -10.23
N THR A 4 6.83 3.46 -10.55
CA THR A 4 5.52 3.01 -10.04
C THR A 4 5.58 1.63 -9.42
N SER A 5 4.67 1.34 -8.48
CA SER A 5 4.49 -0.02 -7.96
C SER A 5 4.17 -1.02 -9.08
N GLU A 6 3.54 -0.56 -10.16
CA GLU A 6 3.36 -1.31 -11.40
C GLU A 6 4.71 -1.69 -12.01
N ALA A 7 5.63 -0.74 -12.22
CA ALA A 7 6.96 -1.02 -12.74
C ALA A 7 7.74 -2.00 -11.84
N ALA A 8 7.61 -1.87 -10.51
CA ALA A 8 8.21 -2.81 -9.56
C ALA A 8 7.62 -4.23 -9.70
N SER A 9 6.32 -4.35 -9.93
CA SER A 9 5.67 -5.65 -10.19
C SER A 9 6.14 -6.28 -11.51
N TYR A 10 6.35 -5.47 -12.56
CA TYR A 10 6.94 -5.94 -13.82
C TYR A 10 8.40 -6.34 -13.67
N TYR A 11 9.16 -5.67 -12.81
CA TYR A 11 10.54 -6.07 -12.52
C TYR A 11 10.58 -7.47 -11.87
N ALA A 12 9.75 -7.70 -10.85
CA ALA A 12 9.63 -9.03 -10.24
C ALA A 12 9.17 -10.08 -11.26
N TRP A 13 8.21 -9.75 -12.12
CA TRP A 13 7.74 -10.67 -13.15
C TRP A 13 8.82 -11.02 -14.18
N LEU A 14 9.56 -10.02 -14.67
CA LEU A 14 10.67 -10.22 -15.61
C LEU A 14 11.72 -11.19 -15.02
N GLU A 15 12.10 -10.98 -13.76
CA GLU A 15 13.08 -11.83 -13.11
C GLU A 15 12.54 -13.22 -12.76
N ALA A 16 11.23 -13.37 -12.52
CA ALA A 16 10.60 -14.68 -12.40
C ALA A 16 10.63 -15.45 -13.73
N VAL A 17 10.43 -14.78 -14.87
CA VAL A 17 10.58 -15.40 -16.20
C VAL A 17 12.03 -15.80 -16.45
N ASN A 18 12.99 -14.92 -16.12
CA ASN A 18 14.42 -15.21 -16.20
C ASN A 18 14.79 -16.45 -15.37
N GLY A 19 14.34 -16.52 -14.11
CA GLY A 19 14.57 -17.66 -13.23
C GLY A 19 13.93 -18.95 -13.73
N LYS A 20 12.75 -18.87 -14.35
CA LYS A 20 12.11 -20.03 -14.98
C LYS A 20 12.91 -20.58 -16.17
N ILE A 21 13.47 -19.71 -17.01
CA ILE A 21 14.19 -20.10 -18.24
C ILE A 21 15.60 -20.58 -17.91
N ASN A 22 16.30 -19.87 -17.04
CA ASN A 22 17.75 -20.05 -16.81
C ASN A 22 18.08 -20.77 -15.51
N GLY A 23 17.10 -20.97 -14.61
CA GLY A 23 17.33 -21.57 -13.28
C GLY A 23 18.00 -20.63 -12.28
N ASP A 24 18.19 -19.35 -12.60
CA ASP A 24 18.78 -18.34 -11.72
C ASP A 24 17.71 -17.42 -11.11
N TRP A 25 17.51 -17.53 -9.80
CA TRP A 25 16.51 -16.77 -9.04
C TRP A 25 17.07 -15.55 -8.33
N SER A 26 18.37 -15.25 -8.50
CA SER A 26 19.02 -14.12 -7.83
C SER A 26 18.40 -12.77 -8.22
N GLY A 27 17.99 -12.62 -9.48
CA GLY A 27 17.28 -11.44 -9.96
C GLY A 27 15.94 -11.20 -9.27
N LEU A 28 15.17 -12.27 -9.01
CA LEU A 28 13.87 -12.15 -8.34
C LEU A 28 14.04 -11.70 -6.88
N ASN A 29 15.01 -12.28 -6.18
CA ASN A 29 15.37 -11.82 -4.84
C ASN A 29 15.75 -10.34 -4.85
N LYS A 30 16.55 -9.92 -5.84
CA LYS A 30 16.95 -8.52 -5.99
C LYS A 30 15.77 -7.59 -6.28
N ALA A 31 14.83 -8.03 -7.10
CA ALA A 31 13.60 -7.28 -7.37
C ALA A 31 12.76 -7.10 -6.11
N TRP A 32 12.66 -8.14 -5.28
CA TRP A 32 11.95 -8.06 -4.02
C TRP A 32 12.64 -7.16 -2.99
N ASP A 33 13.98 -7.21 -2.88
CA ASP A 33 14.75 -6.27 -2.05
C ASP A 33 14.48 -4.80 -2.43
N VAL A 34 14.32 -4.52 -3.73
CA VAL A 34 13.99 -3.18 -4.22
C VAL A 34 12.56 -2.79 -3.84
N VAL A 35 11.59 -3.70 -3.98
CA VAL A 35 10.19 -3.49 -3.56
C VAL A 35 10.13 -3.12 -2.07
N GLU A 36 10.73 -3.93 -1.20
CA GLU A 36 10.69 -3.71 0.25
C GLU A 36 11.39 -2.41 0.66
N LYS A 37 12.49 -2.08 0.01
CA LYS A 37 13.28 -0.91 0.38
C LYS A 37 12.68 0.41 -0.09
N TYR A 38 12.07 0.44 -1.27
CA TYR A 38 11.71 1.69 -1.93
C TYR A 38 10.20 1.87 -2.15
N PHE A 39 9.44 0.80 -2.31
CA PHE A 39 8.02 0.89 -2.63
C PHE A 39 7.11 0.61 -1.42
N ILE A 40 7.54 -0.22 -0.48
CA ILE A 40 6.80 -0.48 0.77
C ILE A 40 7.27 0.51 1.84
N PRO A 41 6.42 1.44 2.33
CA PRO A 41 6.83 2.38 3.35
C PRO A 41 7.21 1.66 4.66
N SER A 42 8.33 2.02 5.29
CA SER A 42 8.71 1.46 6.59
C SER A 42 7.82 1.98 7.73
N GLU A 43 7.85 1.33 8.89
CA GLU A 43 7.10 1.77 10.08
C GLU A 43 7.44 3.23 10.47
N SER A 44 8.71 3.63 10.27
CA SER A 44 9.17 5.00 10.53
C SER A 44 8.53 6.06 9.62
N ILE A 45 7.98 5.65 8.47
CA ILE A 45 7.25 6.51 7.54
C ILE A 45 5.75 6.46 7.84
N GLN A 46 5.22 5.27 8.15
CA GLN A 46 3.79 5.03 8.44
C GLN A 46 3.40 5.38 9.89
N LYS A 47 3.77 6.57 10.37
CA LYS A 47 3.50 6.99 11.76
C LYS A 47 2.01 7.18 12.01
N GLY A 48 1.52 6.68 13.15
CA GLY A 48 0.14 6.90 13.61
C GLY A 48 -0.85 5.79 13.24
N LEU A 49 -0.42 4.74 12.52
CA LEU A 49 -1.27 3.57 12.24
C LEU A 49 -1.68 2.80 13.50
N ASP A 50 -0.91 2.93 14.59
CA ASP A 50 -1.24 2.42 15.92
C ASP A 50 -2.52 3.04 16.52
N ARG A 51 -2.98 4.18 15.97
CA ARG A 51 -4.19 4.89 16.41
C ARG A 51 -5.42 4.57 15.56
N TYR A 52 -5.29 3.71 14.55
CA TYR A 52 -6.40 3.38 13.67
C TYR A 52 -7.56 2.74 14.45
N ASN A 53 -8.79 3.15 14.15
CA ASN A 53 -9.98 2.58 14.75
C ASN A 53 -10.79 1.82 13.69
N PRO A 54 -10.81 0.48 13.70
CA PRO A 54 -11.54 -0.29 12.71
C PRO A 54 -13.06 -0.10 12.77
N SER A 55 -13.63 0.38 13.88
CA SER A 55 -15.05 0.73 13.99
C SER A 55 -15.40 2.11 13.41
N SER A 56 -14.40 2.92 13.07
CA SER A 56 -14.55 4.26 12.47
C SER A 56 -13.34 4.50 11.55
N PRO A 57 -13.27 3.80 10.40
CA PRO A 57 -12.05 3.68 9.61
C PRO A 57 -11.64 4.98 8.89
N ALA A 58 -12.61 5.85 8.57
CA ALA A 58 -12.36 7.11 7.86
C ALA A 58 -13.50 8.12 8.09
N GLY A 59 -13.26 9.39 7.71
CA GLY A 59 -14.31 10.37 7.46
C GLY A 59 -14.70 10.36 5.98
N TYR A 60 -15.99 10.42 5.67
CA TYR A 60 -16.48 10.47 4.29
C TYR A 60 -16.27 11.86 3.67
N ALA A 61 -15.86 11.92 2.41
CA ALA A 61 -15.86 13.12 1.58
C ALA A 61 -16.18 12.72 0.14
N ASN A 62 -16.96 13.52 -0.59
CA ASN A 62 -17.29 13.23 -1.98
C ASN A 62 -16.07 13.36 -2.91
N GLU A 63 -16.05 12.52 -3.94
CA GLU A 63 -15.32 12.85 -5.17
C GLU A 63 -16.13 13.82 -6.02
N TYR A 64 -15.44 14.69 -6.77
CA TYR A 64 -16.08 15.64 -7.67
C TYR A 64 -15.62 15.47 -9.12
N PRO A 65 -16.49 15.76 -10.11
CA PRO A 65 -16.13 15.59 -11.53
C PRO A 65 -14.99 16.49 -12.02
N LEU A 66 -14.74 17.61 -11.34
CA LEU A 66 -13.75 18.60 -11.73
C LEU A 66 -12.82 18.97 -10.55
N PRO A 67 -11.54 19.25 -10.79
CA PRO A 67 -10.60 19.69 -9.76
C PRO A 67 -10.99 20.98 -9.05
N ASP A 68 -11.67 21.90 -9.75
CA ASP A 68 -12.12 23.20 -9.22
C ASP A 68 -13.08 23.07 -8.02
N ASN A 69 -13.67 21.89 -7.84
CA ASN A 69 -14.59 21.58 -6.75
C ASN A 69 -13.87 21.06 -5.49
N TYR A 70 -12.54 20.90 -5.53
CA TYR A 70 -11.73 20.54 -4.37
C TYR A 70 -11.19 21.79 -3.66
N PRO A 71 -10.95 21.76 -2.33
CA PRO A 71 -10.95 20.58 -1.47
C PRO A 71 -12.35 20.07 -1.11
N ALA A 72 -12.53 18.76 -1.16
CA ALA A 72 -13.74 18.11 -0.67
C ALA A 72 -13.84 18.27 0.86
N THR A 73 -15.04 18.62 1.34
CA THR A 73 -15.31 18.74 2.78
C THR A 73 -15.70 17.39 3.36
N ILE A 74 -15.28 17.10 4.59
CA ILE A 74 -15.67 15.89 5.32
C ILE A 74 -17.13 16.04 5.80
N GLU A 75 -17.96 15.05 5.49
CA GLU A 75 -19.38 15.01 5.88
C GLU A 75 -19.59 14.04 7.06
N SER A 76 -19.69 14.58 8.27
CA SER A 76 -19.82 13.79 9.50
C SER A 76 -21.19 13.12 9.70
N ASN A 77 -22.20 13.51 8.90
CA ASN A 77 -23.53 12.92 8.90
C ASN A 77 -23.65 11.65 8.04
N VAL A 78 -22.63 11.33 7.23
CA VAL A 78 -22.59 10.10 6.43
C VAL A 78 -22.06 8.96 7.29
N THR A 79 -22.84 7.88 7.41
CA THR A 79 -22.43 6.69 8.17
C THR A 79 -21.37 5.90 7.40
N VAL A 80 -20.26 5.61 8.06
CA VAL A 80 -19.18 4.75 7.54
C VAL A 80 -19.29 3.34 8.10
N GLY A 81 -18.78 2.36 7.35
CA GLY A 81 -18.77 0.94 7.77
C GLY A 81 -17.69 0.63 8.82
N ARG A 82 -17.60 -0.66 9.17
CA ARG A 82 -16.53 -1.22 10.00
C ARG A 82 -15.53 -1.95 9.09
N ASP A 83 -14.23 -1.78 9.37
CA ASP A 83 -13.16 -2.59 8.78
C ASP A 83 -13.11 -3.98 9.45
N PRO A 84 -13.39 -5.06 8.71
CA PRO A 84 -13.43 -6.41 9.28
C PRO A 84 -12.08 -7.12 9.34
N ILE A 85 -11.03 -6.62 8.67
CA ILE A 85 -9.76 -7.34 8.47
C ILE A 85 -8.59 -6.77 9.28
N HIS A 86 -8.67 -5.51 9.74
CA HIS A 86 -7.56 -4.89 10.49
C HIS A 86 -7.06 -5.73 11.67
N GLN A 87 -7.97 -6.21 12.52
CA GLN A 87 -7.57 -6.95 13.72
C GLN A 87 -6.94 -8.31 13.36
N GLU A 88 -7.43 -8.97 12.31
CA GLU A 88 -6.86 -10.23 11.82
C GLU A 88 -5.43 -10.02 11.32
N LEU A 89 -5.19 -8.96 10.55
CA LEU A 89 -3.87 -8.61 10.04
C LEU A 89 -2.89 -8.25 11.17
N VAL A 90 -3.30 -7.41 12.13
CA VAL A 90 -2.45 -7.06 13.29
C VAL A 90 -2.10 -8.32 14.10
N SER A 91 -3.07 -9.20 14.32
CA SER A 91 -2.84 -10.46 15.04
C SER A 91 -1.92 -11.42 14.29
N ALA A 92 -1.99 -11.48 12.96
CA ALA A 92 -1.16 -12.35 12.14
C ALA A 92 0.31 -11.86 12.04
N TYR A 93 0.51 -10.54 11.93
CA TYR A 93 1.82 -9.97 11.60
C TYR A 93 2.47 -9.19 12.76
N ASN A 94 1.77 -9.01 13.87
CA ASN A 94 2.26 -8.32 15.07
C ASN A 94 2.81 -6.91 14.80
N THR A 95 2.18 -6.18 13.87
CA THR A 95 2.47 -4.78 13.56
C THR A 95 1.20 -4.09 13.07
N TYR A 96 1.11 -2.77 13.29
CA TYR A 96 0.06 -1.92 12.70
C TYR A 96 0.42 -1.44 11.29
N SER A 97 1.67 -1.63 10.87
CA SER A 97 2.17 -1.16 9.58
C SER A 97 1.58 -1.95 8.42
N MET A 98 1.27 -1.27 7.32
CA MET A 98 0.78 -1.93 6.12
C MET A 98 1.95 -2.42 5.27
N TYR A 99 1.99 -3.72 4.96
CA TYR A 99 2.92 -4.28 3.99
C TYR A 99 2.30 -4.22 2.58
N GLY A 100 2.33 -3.03 1.98
CA GLY A 100 1.79 -2.77 0.66
C GLY A 100 2.57 -1.67 -0.06
N MET A 101 2.76 -1.83 -1.36
CA MET A 101 3.50 -0.85 -2.16
C MET A 101 2.70 0.46 -2.28
N HIS A 102 3.33 1.61 -2.01
CA HIS A 102 2.82 2.89 -2.48
C HIS A 102 2.99 2.99 -4.00
N TRP A 103 2.07 3.70 -4.67
CA TRP A 103 1.91 3.60 -6.11
C TRP A 103 2.95 4.37 -6.94
N LEU A 104 3.55 5.42 -6.38
CA LEU A 104 4.49 6.31 -7.07
C LEU A 104 5.70 6.62 -6.18
N VAL A 105 6.91 6.59 -6.75
CA VAL A 105 8.18 6.95 -6.07
C VAL A 105 9.03 7.87 -6.93
#